data_AF-A0A8T4IP74-F1
#
_entry.id   AF-A0A8T4IP74-F1
#
_cell.length_a   1.000
_cell.length_b   1.000
_cell.length_c   1.000
_cell.angle_alpha   90.00
_cell.angle_beta   90.00
_cell.angle_gamma   90.00
#
_symmetry.space_group_name_H-M   'P 1'
#
loop_
_entity.id
_entity.type
_entity.pdbx_description
1 polymer ?
#
loop_
_entity_poly.entity_id
_entity_poly.type
_entity_poly.pdbx_seq_one_letter_code
_entity_poly.pdbx_strand_id
1 'polypeptide(L)'
;MAGKKQFDMDTALDAAMIQFWRDGYADTSLDDLSRATGLNRSSIYSSLGGKDTLFLRCLDLYAARYGAKYDAALSCAASEPVAAVRAFFDVTLDRIADPGLPDGCLIAQSAMAVPVLSPAVAEHAKQALGSQRLLGVL
;
A
#
# COMPACT_ATOMS: atom_id res chain seq x y z
N MET A 1 -27.48 -3.34 -9.34
CA MET A 1 -27.10 -2.33 -8.32
C MET A 1 -25.81 -2.71 -7.57
N ALA A 2 -24.74 -3.14 -8.27
CA ALA A 2 -23.50 -3.59 -7.62
C ALA A 2 -22.37 -2.54 -7.61
N GLY A 3 -22.50 -1.44 -8.36
CA GLY A 3 -21.42 -0.45 -8.51
C GLY A 3 -21.24 0.50 -7.32
N LYS A 4 -22.33 0.94 -6.66
CA LYS A 4 -22.24 1.98 -5.62
C LYS A 4 -21.55 1.48 -4.35
N LYS A 5 -21.89 0.28 -3.89
CA LYS A 5 -21.31 -0.30 -2.67
C LYS A 5 -19.84 -0.68 -2.86
N GLN A 6 -19.47 -1.21 -4.03
CA GLN A 6 -18.07 -1.52 -4.34
C GLN A 6 -17.22 -0.25 -4.39
N PHE A 7 -17.71 0.80 -5.06
CA PHE A 7 -17.02 2.08 -5.17
C PHE A 7 -16.78 2.76 -3.80
N ASP A 8 -17.75 2.70 -2.90
CA ASP A 8 -17.57 3.17 -1.51
C ASP A 8 -16.49 2.38 -0.77
N MET A 9 -16.40 1.06 -1.00
CA MET A 9 -15.40 0.21 -0.35
C MET A 9 -13.99 0.42 -0.88
N ASP A 10 -13.82 0.67 -2.19
CA ASP A 10 -12.51 0.97 -2.77
C ASP A 10 -12.00 2.33 -2.25
N THR A 11 -12.89 3.32 -2.17
CA THR A 11 -12.58 4.63 -1.57
C THR A 11 -12.20 4.50 -0.08
N ALA A 12 -12.93 3.67 0.68
CA ALA A 12 -12.60 3.40 2.08
C ALA A 12 -11.24 2.68 2.22
N LEU A 13 -10.92 1.76 1.32
CA LEU A 13 -9.62 1.07 1.33
C LEU A 13 -8.47 2.04 1.03
N ASP A 14 -8.64 2.95 0.06
CA ASP A 14 -7.67 3.99 -0.23
C ASP A 14 -7.44 4.92 0.97
N ALA A 15 -8.51 5.36 1.62
CA ALA A 15 -8.41 6.20 2.81
C ALA A 15 -7.70 5.48 3.98
N ALA A 16 -7.99 4.19 4.18
CA ALA A 16 -7.31 3.36 5.16
C ALA A 16 -5.82 3.20 4.83
N MET A 17 -5.46 3.00 3.56
CA MET A 17 -4.08 2.90 3.12
C MET A 17 -3.30 4.19 3.42
N ILE A 18 -3.88 5.36 3.15
CA ILE A 18 -3.26 6.65 3.48
C ILE A 18 -3.08 6.83 4.98
N GLN A 19 -4.07 6.42 5.78
CA GLN A 19 -3.98 6.49 7.25
C GLN A 19 -2.84 5.61 7.77
N PHE A 20 -2.76 4.35 7.33
CA PHE A 20 -1.66 3.46 7.71
C PHE A 20 -0.30 3.90 7.19
N TRP A 21 -0.24 4.55 6.02
CA TRP A 21 1.00 5.08 5.49
C TRP A 21 1.48 6.27 6.33
N ARG A 22 0.58 7.15 6.78
CA ARG A 22 0.96 8.29 7.61
C ARG A 22 1.43 7.89 9.01
N ASP A 23 0.65 7.04 9.68
CA ASP A 23 0.83 6.81 11.12
C ASP A 23 1.44 5.43 11.42
N GLY A 24 1.56 4.56 10.42
CA GLY A 24 2.02 3.18 10.60
C GLY A 24 0.97 2.28 11.24
N TYR A 25 1.23 0.97 11.18
CA TYR A 25 0.29 -0.03 11.71
C TYR A 25 0.09 0.09 13.22
N ALA A 26 1.18 0.22 13.99
CA ALA A 26 1.10 0.18 15.45
C ALA A 26 0.25 1.34 16.02
N ASP A 27 0.48 2.55 15.50
CA ASP A 27 -0.13 3.77 16.03
C ASP A 27 -1.51 4.08 15.42
N THR A 28 -1.94 3.37 14.38
CA THR A 28 -3.29 3.52 13.81
C THR A 28 -4.32 2.69 14.58
N SER A 29 -5.28 3.32 15.25
CA SER A 29 -6.38 2.60 15.91
C SER A 29 -7.59 2.33 14.99
N LEU A 30 -8.54 1.49 15.45
CA LEU A 30 -9.82 1.32 14.75
C LEU A 30 -10.68 2.58 14.72
N ASP A 31 -10.54 3.48 15.70
CA ASP A 31 -11.22 4.78 15.67
C ASP A 31 -10.65 5.68 14.58
N ASP A 32 -9.33 5.67 14.40
CA ASP A 32 -8.67 6.44 13.36
C ASP A 32 -9.08 5.95 11.98
N LEU A 33 -9.14 4.62 11.79
CA LEU A 33 -9.65 4.01 10.57
C LEU A 33 -11.12 4.34 10.34
N SER A 34 -11.95 4.30 11.37
CA SER A 34 -13.36 4.71 11.26
C SER A 34 -13.51 6.15 10.80
N ARG A 35 -12.69 7.06 11.34
CA ARG A 35 -12.69 8.47 10.95
C ARG A 35 -12.15 8.69 9.54
N ALA A 36 -11.06 8.02 9.18
CA ALA A 36 -10.45 8.15 7.86
C ALA A 36 -11.36 7.61 6.74
N THR A 37 -12.01 6.46 6.99
CA THR A 37 -12.83 5.76 5.99
C THR A 37 -14.30 6.18 5.97
N GLY A 38 -14.78 6.86 7.02
CA GLY A 38 -16.20 7.15 7.22
C GLY A 38 -17.04 5.94 7.63
N LEU A 39 -16.43 4.78 7.84
CA LEU A 39 -17.11 3.54 8.23
C LEU A 39 -17.14 3.39 9.75
N ASN A 40 -18.23 2.88 10.30
CA ASN A 40 -18.23 2.47 11.71
C ASN A 40 -17.41 1.18 11.90
N ARG A 41 -17.00 0.89 13.14
CA ARG A 41 -16.23 -0.33 13.49
C ARG A 41 -16.88 -1.62 12.99
N SER A 42 -18.20 -1.75 13.10
CA SER A 42 -18.91 -2.95 12.68
C SER A 42 -18.79 -3.17 11.17
N SER A 43 -18.86 -2.10 10.37
CA SER A 43 -18.62 -2.14 8.93
C SER A 43 -17.17 -2.51 8.60
N ILE A 44 -16.19 -1.98 9.35
CA ILE A 44 -14.78 -2.35 9.17
C ILE A 44 -14.59 -3.85 9.45
N TYR A 45 -15.14 -4.39 10.53
CA TYR A 45 -15.03 -5.82 10.81
C TYR A 45 -15.76 -6.69 9.77
N SER A 46 -17.02 -6.37 9.46
CA SER A 46 -17.85 -7.19 8.57
C SER A 46 -17.47 -7.10 7.10
N SER A 47 -16.95 -5.96 6.64
CA SER A 47 -16.68 -5.70 5.21
C SER A 47 -15.19 -5.62 4.87
N LEU A 48 -14.33 -5.33 5.85
CA LEU A 48 -12.88 -5.18 5.66
C LEU A 48 -12.04 -6.17 6.47
N GLY A 49 -12.67 -6.97 7.34
CA GLY A 49 -12.01 -8.04 8.10
C GLY A 49 -11.26 -7.57 9.35
N GLY A 50 -11.44 -6.32 9.79
CA GLY A 50 -10.74 -5.76 10.95
C GLY A 50 -9.37 -5.15 10.58
N LYS A 51 -8.62 -4.67 11.59
CA LYS A 51 -7.39 -3.88 11.40
C LYS A 51 -6.30 -4.66 10.65
N ASP A 52 -5.98 -5.88 11.08
CA ASP A 52 -4.95 -6.73 10.47
C ASP A 52 -5.28 -6.99 8.99
N THR A 53 -6.47 -7.54 8.70
CA THR A 53 -6.89 -7.85 7.32
C THR A 53 -6.97 -6.58 6.46
N LEU A 54 -7.46 -5.48 6.99
CA LEU A 54 -7.50 -4.21 6.27
C LEU A 54 -6.09 -3.72 5.94
N PHE A 55 -5.15 -3.82 6.89
CA PHE A 55 -3.77 -3.44 6.66
C PHE A 55 -3.13 -4.30 5.55
N LEU A 56 -3.34 -5.62 5.55
CA LEU A 56 -2.84 -6.49 4.48
C LEU A 56 -3.35 -6.06 3.11
N ARG A 57 -4.66 -5.78 3.00
CA ARG A 57 -5.27 -5.28 1.77
C ARG A 57 -4.70 -3.94 1.34
N CYS A 58 -4.32 -3.07 2.29
CA CYS A 58 -3.65 -1.80 1.99
C CYS A 58 -2.23 -2.02 1.43
N LEU A 59 -1.48 -2.99 1.98
CA LEU A 59 -0.17 -3.36 1.44
C LEU A 59 -0.28 -3.90 0.02
N ASP A 60 -1.27 -4.77 -0.23
CA ASP A 60 -1.53 -5.32 -1.57
C ASP A 60 -1.92 -4.22 -2.56
N LEU A 61 -2.81 -3.30 -2.15
CA LEU A 61 -3.21 -2.16 -2.97
C LEU A 61 -2.01 -1.27 -3.32
N TYR A 62 -1.18 -0.94 -2.34
CA TYR A 62 0.05 -0.16 -2.55
C TYR A 62 1.01 -0.88 -3.51
N ALA A 63 1.25 -2.17 -3.27
CA ALA A 63 2.15 -2.98 -4.08
C ALA A 63 1.68 -3.09 -5.53
N ALA A 64 0.38 -3.33 -5.76
CA ALA A 64 -0.19 -3.35 -7.10
C ALA A 64 -0.09 -1.97 -7.79
N ARG A 65 -0.43 -0.89 -7.09
CA ARG A 65 -0.43 0.47 -7.64
C ARG A 65 0.96 0.94 -8.05
N TYR A 66 1.95 0.77 -7.19
CA TYR A 66 3.31 1.26 -7.47
C TYR A 66 4.16 0.23 -8.22
N GLY A 67 3.97 -1.08 -7.96
CA GLY A 67 4.61 -2.15 -8.72
C GLY A 67 4.33 -2.01 -10.21
N ALA A 68 3.06 -1.87 -10.61
CA ALA A 68 2.70 -1.68 -12.01
C ALA A 68 3.34 -0.43 -12.65
N LYS A 69 3.51 0.66 -11.89
CA LYS A 69 4.19 1.87 -12.37
C LYS A 69 5.69 1.62 -12.57
N TYR A 70 6.35 0.96 -11.62
CA TYR A 70 7.76 0.61 -11.73
C TYR A 70 8.01 -0.37 -12.88
N ASP A 71 7.17 -1.41 -13.02
CA ASP A 71 7.26 -2.38 -14.11
C ASP A 71 7.11 -1.71 -15.48
N ALA A 72 6.13 -0.80 -15.61
CA ALA A 72 5.94 -0.04 -16.83
C ALA A 72 7.15 0.88 -17.14
N ALA A 73 7.69 1.56 -16.14
CA ALA A 73 8.85 2.42 -16.28
C ALA A 73 10.11 1.65 -16.73
N LEU A 74 10.37 0.49 -16.09
CA LEU A 74 11.48 -0.39 -16.43
C LEU A 74 11.32 -0.99 -17.83
N SER A 75 10.11 -1.43 -18.18
CA SER A 75 9.83 -2.06 -19.48
C SER A 75 9.89 -1.07 -20.64
N CYS A 76 9.52 0.20 -20.42
CA CYS A 76 9.51 1.22 -21.49
C CYS A 76 10.90 1.51 -22.05
N ALA A 77 11.96 1.32 -21.25
CA ALA A 77 13.34 1.57 -21.63
C ALA A 77 14.22 0.31 -21.50
N ALA A 78 13.64 -0.88 -21.65
CA ALA A 78 14.32 -2.15 -21.40
C ALA A 78 15.61 -2.35 -22.22
N SER A 79 15.71 -1.75 -23.42
CA SER A 79 16.92 -1.80 -24.26
C SER A 79 18.03 -0.85 -23.82
N GLU A 80 17.76 0.05 -22.87
CA GLU A 80 18.67 1.10 -22.40
C GLU A 80 18.72 1.13 -20.86
N PRO A 81 19.61 0.32 -20.23
CA PRO A 81 19.58 0.13 -18.77
C PRO A 81 19.64 1.41 -17.94
N VAL A 82 20.44 2.40 -18.38
CA VAL A 82 20.52 3.70 -17.69
C VAL A 82 19.21 4.48 -17.79
N ALA A 83 18.54 4.42 -18.94
CA ALA A 83 17.24 5.07 -19.13
C ALA A 83 16.14 4.36 -18.31
N ALA A 84 16.14 3.03 -18.23
CA ALA A 84 15.22 2.27 -17.38
C ALA A 84 15.40 2.61 -15.90
N VAL A 85 16.65 2.69 -15.42
CA VAL A 85 16.94 3.10 -14.04
C VAL A 85 16.47 4.53 -13.77
N ARG A 86 16.66 5.47 -14.72
CA ARG A 86 16.13 6.83 -14.59
C ARG A 86 14.60 6.85 -14.50
N ALA A 87 13.91 6.14 -15.40
CA ALA A 87 12.45 6.06 -15.40
C ALA A 87 11.90 5.47 -14.08
N PHE A 88 12.58 4.46 -13.51
CA PHE A 88 12.24 3.94 -12.18
C PHE A 88 12.36 5.01 -11.09
N PHE A 89 13.43 5.80 -11.11
CA PHE A 89 13.61 6.90 -10.16
C PHE A 89 12.61 8.03 -10.40
N ASP A 90 12.22 8.33 -11.63
CA ASP A 90 11.20 9.34 -11.94
C ASP A 90 9.86 8.96 -11.27
N VAL A 91 9.42 7.70 -11.36
CA VAL A 91 8.22 7.22 -10.63
C VAL A 91 8.37 7.40 -9.11
N THR A 92 9.59 7.17 -8.59
CA THR A 92 9.86 7.33 -7.15
C THR A 92 9.82 8.80 -6.74
N LEU A 93 10.41 9.69 -7.52
CA LEU A 93 10.48 11.12 -7.27
C LEU A 93 9.10 11.77 -7.40
N ASP A 94 8.31 11.40 -8.40
CA ASP A 94 6.92 11.86 -8.56
C ASP A 94 6.09 11.53 -7.32
N ARG A 95 6.23 10.31 -6.80
CA ARG A 95 5.53 9.86 -5.58
C ARG A 95 5.97 10.65 -4.35
N ILE A 96 7.26 10.98 -4.24
CA ILE A 96 7.81 11.76 -3.13
C ILE A 96 7.38 13.23 -3.22
N ALA A 97 7.26 13.77 -4.43
CA ALA A 97 6.89 15.16 -4.67
C ALA A 97 5.38 15.41 -4.60
N ASP A 98 4.54 14.37 -4.57
CA ASP A 98 3.09 14.49 -4.52
C ASP A 98 2.62 14.96 -3.12
N PRO A 99 2.09 16.20 -2.99
CA PRO A 99 1.63 16.74 -1.71
C PRO A 99 0.37 16.03 -1.18
N GLY A 100 -0.30 15.21 -1.99
CA GLY A 100 -1.44 14.40 -1.60
C GLY A 100 -1.06 13.09 -0.91
N LEU A 101 0.23 12.72 -0.90
CA LEU A 101 0.70 11.44 -0.36
C LEU A 101 1.55 11.65 0.91
N PRO A 102 1.49 10.71 1.88
CA PRO A 102 2.42 10.72 3.01
C PRO A 102 3.86 10.45 2.57
N ASP A 103 4.81 10.93 3.38
CA ASP A 103 6.23 10.72 3.13
C ASP A 103 6.64 9.25 3.23
N GLY A 104 7.80 8.93 2.64
CA GLY A 104 8.39 7.59 2.71
C GLY A 104 7.60 6.54 1.93
N CYS A 105 7.93 5.26 2.07
CA CYS A 105 7.27 4.15 1.37
C CYS A 105 6.50 3.29 2.38
N LEU A 106 5.19 3.06 2.16
CA LEU A 106 4.37 2.25 3.06
C LEU A 106 4.96 0.85 3.30
N ILE A 107 5.41 0.19 2.24
CA ILE A 107 6.00 -1.16 2.31
C ILE A 107 7.29 -1.15 3.16
N ALA A 108 8.17 -0.16 2.96
CA ALA A 108 9.40 -0.05 3.72
C ALA A 108 9.13 0.23 5.22
N GLN A 109 8.17 1.10 5.52
CA GLN A 109 7.76 1.38 6.89
C GLN A 109 7.17 0.13 7.57
N SER A 110 6.39 -0.65 6.83
CA SER A 110 5.81 -1.91 7.31
C SER A 110 6.88 -2.96 7.63
N ALA A 111 7.94 -3.02 6.82
CA ALA A 111 9.12 -3.87 7.08
C ALA A 111 9.77 -3.55 8.43
N MET A 112 9.93 -2.26 8.72
CA MET A 112 10.54 -1.79 9.97
C MET A 112 9.64 -2.06 11.18
N ALA A 113 8.33 -2.15 10.98
CA ALA A 113 7.35 -2.45 12.02
C ALA A 113 7.25 -3.95 12.36
N VAL A 114 7.86 -4.87 11.59
CA VAL A 114 7.77 -6.33 11.78
C VAL A 114 7.88 -6.81 13.24
N PRO A 115 8.76 -6.27 14.10
CA PRO A 115 8.87 -6.71 15.50
C PRO A 115 7.60 -6.51 16.34
N VAL A 116 6.71 -5.60 15.94
CA VAL A 116 5.47 -5.25 16.67
C VAL A 116 4.20 -5.66 15.94
N LEU A 117 4.34 -6.31 14.77
CA LEU A 117 3.21 -6.83 13.99
C LEU A 117 2.75 -8.19 14.54
N SER A 118 1.47 -8.52 14.34
CA SER A 118 1.00 -9.88 14.54
C SER A 118 1.72 -10.84 13.58
N PRO A 119 1.89 -12.13 13.91
CA PRO A 119 2.65 -13.06 13.06
C PRO A 119 2.16 -13.14 11.62
N ALA A 120 0.84 -13.12 11.41
CA ALA A 120 0.23 -13.12 10.08
C ALA A 120 0.56 -11.84 9.30
N VAL A 121 0.51 -10.69 9.97
CA VAL A 121 0.82 -9.38 9.35
C VAL A 121 2.31 -9.26 9.04
N ALA A 122 3.17 -9.73 9.94
CA ALA A 122 4.61 -9.77 9.72
C ALA A 122 4.99 -10.64 8.52
N GLU A 123 4.36 -11.81 8.36
CA GLU A 123 4.63 -12.71 7.23
C GLU A 123 4.19 -12.10 5.90
N HIS A 124 3.00 -11.52 5.84
CA HIS A 124 2.51 -10.86 4.62
C HIS A 124 3.35 -9.63 4.25
N ALA A 125 3.77 -8.83 5.23
CA ALA A 125 4.67 -7.70 4.98
C ALA A 125 6.00 -8.17 4.37
N LYS A 126 6.57 -9.29 4.84
CA LYS A 126 7.76 -9.91 4.26
C LYS A 126 7.52 -10.41 2.84
N GLN A 127 6.36 -11.00 2.56
CA GLN A 127 6.00 -11.46 1.22
C GLN A 127 5.81 -10.30 0.24
N ALA A 128 5.16 -9.22 0.67
CA ALA A 128 4.99 -8.01 -0.14
C ALA A 128 6.33 -7.31 -0.43
N LEU A 129 7.30 -7.39 0.48
CA LEU A 129 8.70 -6.99 0.21
C LEU A 129 9.39 -7.96 -0.75
N GLY A 130 9.15 -9.27 -0.60
CA GLY A 130 9.70 -10.32 -1.44
C GLY A 130 9.20 -10.26 -2.88
N SER A 131 7.95 -9.86 -3.12
CA SER A 131 7.40 -9.72 -4.47
C SER A 131 8.04 -8.57 -5.26
N GLN A 132 8.45 -7.49 -4.58
CA GLN A 132 9.28 -6.44 -5.19
C GLN A 132 10.66 -6.94 -5.64
N ARG A 133 11.13 -8.06 -5.07
CA ARG A 133 12.38 -8.71 -5.45
C ARG A 133 12.25 -9.58 -6.72
N LEU A 134 11.03 -10.02 -7.04
CA LEU A 134 10.74 -10.89 -8.19
C LEU A 134 10.42 -10.11 -9.47
N LEU A 135 10.01 -8.85 -9.37
CA LEU A 135 9.79 -7.96 -10.52
C LEU A 135 11.09 -7.52 -11.24
N GLY A 136 12.26 -7.90 -10.71
CA GLY A 136 13.57 -7.70 -11.34
C GLY A 136 14.12 -8.92 -12.07
N VAL A 137 13.35 -10.01 -12.22
CA VAL A 137 13.78 -11.24 -12.91
C VAL A 137 12.69 -11.73 -13.85
N LEU A 138 12.33 -10.92 -14.85
CA LEU A 138 11.73 -11.37 -16.10
C LEU A 138 12.30 -10.55 -17.26
#